data_AF-A0A317VNR1-F1
#
_entry.id   AF-A0A317VNR1-F1
#
_cell.length_a   1.000
_cell.length_b   1.000
_cell.length_c   1.000
_cell.angle_alpha   90.00
_cell.angle_beta   90.00
_cell.angle_gamma   90.00
#
_symmetry.space_group_name_H-M   'P 1'
#
loop_
_entity.id
_entity.type
_entity.pdbx_description
1 polymer ?
#
loop_
_entity_poly.entity_id
_entity_poly.type
_entity_poly.pdbx_seq_one_letter_code
_entity_poly.pdbx_strand_id
1 'polypeptide(L)'
;MESHLIAREEIGNDDAAQDLYGLGVRLGFYLQGLAMILYLYGDEENYGKGLKIASGSITVSILASWFCYAVEQAFSPSEAIVVLMMVMCLAFPAKYTLCNPRTIMGETIGVLAVLLTELGTCAALLWTFGTLVHSLPRLGTPNVVFFFARVSLTGWVRYLALVYLTIDAITSLMVASRMVRVLMIAWTAYAAGRTEPSPVELDEISATIKWKSEEFFLTIQVWVVWVFTIVTVEVTLYWNHLTPVMDLRSPGQLIPFVTGLILLIDSLSVVSRAYLPRYARAWKLPGVMAQLKEKPQLEDESEVTV
;
A
#
# COMPACT_ATOMS: atom_id res chain seq x y z
N MET A 1 19.77 -8.91 -50.81
CA MET A 1 20.25 -9.58 -49.60
C MET A 1 19.18 -9.34 -48.55
N GLU A 2 18.12 -10.15 -48.61
CA GLU A 2 16.99 -10.07 -47.70
C GLU A 2 17.45 -10.52 -46.32
N SER A 3 17.57 -9.56 -45.40
CA SER A 3 17.76 -9.84 -44.00
C SER A 3 16.45 -10.43 -43.46
N HIS A 4 16.37 -11.77 -43.45
CA HIS A 4 15.48 -12.49 -42.54
C HIS A 4 15.92 -12.20 -41.10
N LEU A 5 15.56 -11.02 -40.59
CA LEU A 5 15.40 -10.78 -39.17
C LEU A 5 14.22 -11.66 -38.76
N ILE A 6 14.51 -12.77 -38.10
CA ILE A 6 13.51 -13.52 -37.35
C ILE A 6 12.91 -12.52 -36.37
N ALA A 7 11.70 -12.03 -36.65
CA ALA A 7 10.94 -11.25 -35.71
C ALA A 7 10.83 -12.11 -34.46
N ARG A 8 11.47 -11.67 -33.38
CA ARG A 8 11.24 -12.25 -32.07
C ARG A 8 9.73 -12.12 -31.86
N GLU A 9 9.00 -13.22 -31.68
CA GLU A 9 7.64 -13.13 -31.17
C GLU A 9 7.78 -12.47 -29.79
N GLU A 10 7.54 -11.15 -29.73
CA GLU A 10 7.52 -10.40 -28.49
C GLU A 10 6.34 -10.94 -27.68
N ILE A 11 6.67 -11.56 -26.53
CA ILE A 11 5.68 -12.14 -25.62
C ILE A 11 5.23 -11.02 -24.67
N GLY A 12 3.95 -10.69 -24.70
CA GLY A 12 3.37 -9.56 -23.99
C GLY A 12 3.40 -8.27 -24.79
N ASN A 13 3.19 -7.14 -24.10
CA ASN A 13 3.24 -5.80 -24.67
C ASN A 13 4.39 -5.02 -24.04
N ASP A 14 5.31 -4.52 -24.87
CA ASP A 14 6.50 -3.80 -24.42
C ASP A 14 6.20 -2.46 -23.75
N ASP A 15 5.18 -1.73 -24.22
CA ASP A 15 4.77 -0.46 -23.61
C ASP A 15 4.18 -0.70 -22.20
N ALA A 16 3.31 -1.72 -22.06
CA ALA A 16 2.80 -2.15 -20.76
C ALA A 16 3.92 -2.64 -19.85
N ALA A 17 4.87 -3.39 -20.40
CA ALA A 17 6.04 -3.89 -19.69
C ALA A 17 6.95 -2.76 -19.24
N GLN A 18 7.08 -1.68 -20.00
CA GLN A 18 7.89 -0.54 -19.62
C GLN A 18 7.22 0.29 -18.53
N ASP A 19 5.92 0.55 -18.67
CA ASP A 19 5.21 1.57 -17.90
C ASP A 19 4.49 1.03 -16.66
N LEU A 20 4.07 -0.24 -16.67
CA LEU A 20 3.17 -0.79 -15.63
C LEU A 20 3.78 -1.90 -14.78
N TYR A 21 4.71 -2.69 -15.33
CA TYR A 21 5.30 -3.82 -14.59
C TYR A 21 6.79 -4.09 -14.89
N GLY A 22 7.49 -3.08 -15.42
CA GLY A 22 8.93 -3.15 -15.69
C GLY A 22 9.76 -3.33 -14.42
N LEU A 23 11.05 -3.57 -14.57
CA LEU A 23 11.92 -3.82 -13.42
C LEU A 23 11.90 -2.64 -12.42
N GLY A 24 12.09 -1.42 -12.91
CA GLY A 24 12.09 -0.22 -12.07
C GLY A 24 10.72 0.03 -11.41
N VAL A 25 9.64 -0.22 -12.14
CA VAL A 25 8.26 -0.12 -11.64
C VAL A 25 8.04 -1.10 -10.48
N ARG A 26 8.38 -2.38 -10.69
CA ARG A 26 8.19 -3.44 -9.69
C ARG A 26 9.00 -3.19 -8.43
N LEU A 27 10.31 -2.98 -8.58
CA LEU A 27 11.19 -2.70 -7.43
C LEU A 27 10.73 -1.43 -6.71
N GLY A 28 10.40 -0.37 -7.46
CA GLY A 28 9.85 0.86 -6.89
C GLY A 28 8.63 0.58 -6.01
N PHE A 29 7.63 -0.11 -6.54
CA PHE A 29 6.39 -0.39 -5.79
C PHE A 29 6.61 -1.36 -4.62
N TYR A 30 7.54 -2.30 -4.70
CA TYR A 30 7.89 -3.15 -3.55
C TYR A 30 8.51 -2.33 -2.42
N LEU A 31 9.43 -1.43 -2.75
CA LEU A 31 10.04 -0.51 -1.78
C LEU A 31 9.01 0.47 -1.21
N GLN A 32 8.09 0.99 -2.04
CA GLN A 32 6.98 1.83 -1.58
C GLN A 32 6.04 1.09 -0.63
N GLY A 33 5.65 -0.13 -0.97
CA GLY A 33 4.84 -0.99 -0.11
C GLY A 33 5.53 -1.21 1.24
N LEU A 34 6.82 -1.57 1.22
CA LEU A 34 7.62 -1.74 2.44
C LEU A 34 7.70 -0.44 3.26
N ALA A 35 7.94 0.70 2.61
CA ALA A 35 7.99 2.01 3.27
C ALA A 35 6.68 2.32 4.00
N MET A 36 5.53 2.09 3.34
CA MET A 36 4.21 2.26 3.94
C MET A 36 4.00 1.37 5.15
N ILE A 37 4.45 0.11 5.09
CA ILE A 37 4.40 -0.81 6.22
C ILE A 37 5.29 -0.32 7.38
N LEU A 38 6.48 0.19 7.08
CA LEU A 38 7.39 0.73 8.09
C LEU A 38 6.81 1.96 8.79
N TYR A 39 6.10 2.84 8.07
CA TYR A 39 5.41 3.97 8.69
C TYR A 39 4.39 3.54 9.75
N LEU A 40 3.82 2.34 9.68
CA LEU A 40 2.90 1.83 10.69
C LEU A 40 3.56 1.67 12.07
N TYR A 41 4.88 1.56 12.11
CA TYR A 41 5.67 1.49 13.34
C TYR A 41 6.21 2.86 13.80
N GLY A 42 5.81 3.94 13.11
CA GLY A 42 6.15 5.31 13.46
C GLY A 42 5.35 5.85 14.65
N ASP A 43 5.49 7.15 14.92
CA ASP A 43 4.77 7.82 16.00
C ASP A 43 3.29 8.08 15.65
N GLU A 44 2.37 7.77 16.56
CA GLU A 44 0.91 7.84 16.39
C GLU A 44 0.43 9.23 15.95
N GLU A 45 1.13 10.29 16.35
CA GLU A 45 0.72 11.67 16.06
C GLU A 45 1.02 12.14 14.63
N ASN A 46 1.98 11.50 13.95
CA ASN A 46 2.48 11.99 12.66
C ASN A 46 2.60 10.91 11.57
N TYR A 47 2.42 9.63 11.89
CA TYR A 47 2.52 8.60 10.85
C TYR A 47 1.37 8.70 9.84
N GLY A 48 1.71 8.60 8.55
CA GLY A 48 0.74 8.56 7.46
C GLY A 48 0.32 9.91 6.86
N LYS A 49 0.85 11.05 7.36
CA LYS A 49 0.60 12.36 6.73
C LYS A 49 1.23 12.42 5.33
N GLY A 50 0.47 12.84 4.32
CA GLY A 50 0.88 12.91 2.92
C GLY A 50 0.98 11.55 2.21
N LEU A 51 1.02 10.45 2.96
CA LEU A 51 1.18 9.11 2.40
C LEU A 51 -0.05 8.66 1.62
N LYS A 52 -1.25 9.06 2.07
CA LYS A 52 -2.52 8.75 1.40
C LYS A 52 -2.62 9.39 0.02
N ILE A 53 -2.24 10.66 -0.09
CA ILE A 53 -2.27 11.38 -1.36
C ILE A 53 -1.19 10.87 -2.29
N ALA A 54 0.03 10.63 -1.80
CA ALA A 54 1.12 10.08 -2.59
C ALA A 54 0.78 8.67 -3.13
N SER A 55 0.42 7.74 -2.24
CA SER A 55 0.04 6.39 -2.67
C SER A 55 -1.23 6.39 -3.52
N GLY A 56 -2.25 7.14 -3.12
CA GLY A 56 -3.53 7.19 -3.82
C GLY A 56 -3.42 7.76 -5.23
N SER A 57 -2.60 8.80 -5.42
CA SER A 57 -2.35 9.36 -6.77
C SER A 57 -1.65 8.36 -7.68
N ILE A 58 -0.61 7.67 -7.18
CA ILE A 58 0.11 6.64 -7.92
C ILE A 58 -0.84 5.51 -8.32
N THR A 59 -1.62 4.97 -7.38
CA THR A 59 -2.53 3.86 -7.65
C THR A 59 -3.67 4.25 -8.59
N VAL A 60 -4.23 5.46 -8.46
CA VAL A 60 -5.22 5.99 -9.41
C VAL A 60 -4.62 6.12 -10.81
N SER A 61 -3.40 6.63 -10.95
CA SER A 61 -2.73 6.74 -12.25
C SER A 61 -2.50 5.38 -12.91
N ILE A 62 -1.98 4.39 -12.16
CA ILE A 62 -1.77 3.02 -12.67
C ILE A 62 -3.11 2.43 -13.10
N LEU A 63 -4.15 2.61 -12.29
CA LEU A 63 -5.46 2.05 -12.56
C LEU A 63 -6.11 2.70 -13.79
N ALA A 64 -5.95 4.01 -13.97
CA ALA A 64 -6.40 4.70 -15.18
C ALA A 64 -5.72 4.14 -16.42
N SER A 65 -4.38 3.99 -16.40
CA SER A 65 -3.65 3.34 -17.48
C SER A 65 -4.12 1.91 -17.70
N TRP A 66 -4.31 1.13 -16.64
CA TRP A 66 -4.83 -0.24 -16.72
C TRP A 66 -6.18 -0.31 -17.46
N PHE A 67 -7.11 0.60 -17.15
CA PHE A 67 -8.41 0.67 -17.84
C PHE A 67 -8.26 1.00 -19.33
N CYS A 68 -7.36 1.93 -19.69
CA CYS A 68 -7.06 2.24 -21.09
C CYS A 68 -6.53 1.00 -21.84
N TYR A 69 -5.51 0.34 -21.29
CA TYR A 69 -4.93 -0.87 -21.88
C TYR A 69 -5.96 -2.02 -21.99
N ALA A 70 -6.87 -2.13 -21.02
CA ALA A 70 -7.95 -3.14 -21.05
C ALA A 70 -8.99 -2.87 -22.15
N VAL A 71 -9.38 -1.62 -22.35
CA VAL A 71 -10.31 -1.24 -23.41
C VAL A 71 -9.67 -1.41 -24.79
N GLU A 72 -8.41 -1.04 -24.92
CA GLU A 72 -7.64 -1.17 -26.17
C GLU A 72 -7.19 -2.61 -26.46
N GLN A 73 -7.42 -3.53 -25.51
CA GLN A 73 -6.95 -4.91 -25.57
C GLN A 73 -5.43 -5.01 -25.80
N ALA A 74 -4.68 -4.06 -25.24
CA ALA A 74 -3.26 -3.89 -25.51
C ALA A 74 -2.35 -4.84 -24.71
N PHE A 75 -2.87 -5.55 -23.71
CA PHE A 75 -2.12 -6.49 -22.87
C PHE A 75 -2.83 -7.85 -22.71
N SER A 76 -2.06 -8.86 -22.31
CA SER A 76 -2.57 -10.20 -22.02
C SER A 76 -3.29 -10.26 -20.67
N PRO A 77 -4.18 -11.26 -20.45
CA PRO A 77 -4.78 -11.51 -19.13
C PRO A 77 -3.75 -11.62 -17.99
N SER A 78 -2.59 -12.20 -18.25
CA SER A 78 -1.52 -12.34 -17.25
C SER A 78 -0.93 -11.00 -16.87
N GLU A 79 -0.63 -10.15 -17.86
CA GLU A 79 -0.13 -8.79 -17.62
C GLU A 79 -1.16 -7.96 -16.86
N ALA A 80 -2.44 -8.07 -17.25
CA ALA A 80 -3.53 -7.39 -16.55
C ALA A 80 -3.58 -7.74 -15.07
N ILE A 81 -3.45 -9.03 -14.74
CA ILE A 81 -3.45 -9.49 -13.35
C ILE A 81 -2.18 -9.07 -12.61
N VAL A 82 -1.01 -9.14 -13.26
CA VAL A 82 0.24 -8.66 -12.66
C VAL A 82 0.10 -7.19 -12.24
N VAL A 83 -0.40 -6.33 -13.13
CA VAL A 83 -0.57 -4.90 -12.81
C VAL A 83 -1.58 -4.69 -11.68
N LEU A 84 -2.70 -5.42 -11.65
CA LEU A 84 -3.65 -5.32 -10.54
C LEU A 84 -3.05 -5.81 -9.21
N MET A 85 -2.25 -6.87 -9.23
CA MET A 85 -1.51 -7.32 -8.04
C MET A 85 -0.51 -6.26 -7.58
N MET A 86 0.17 -5.57 -8.50
CA MET A 86 1.03 -4.44 -8.17
C MET A 86 0.26 -3.29 -7.51
N VAL A 87 -0.94 -2.96 -8.00
CA VAL A 87 -1.82 -1.96 -7.36
C VAL A 87 -2.21 -2.41 -5.95
N MET A 88 -2.55 -3.69 -5.76
CA MET A 88 -2.88 -4.23 -4.43
C MET A 88 -1.70 -4.14 -3.44
N CYS A 89 -0.46 -4.31 -3.92
CA CYS A 89 0.76 -4.15 -3.13
C CYS A 89 0.83 -2.78 -2.44
N LEU A 90 0.35 -1.73 -3.12
CA LEU A 90 0.35 -0.35 -2.64
C LEU A 90 -0.94 0.01 -1.90
N ALA A 91 -2.08 -0.41 -2.43
CA ALA A 91 -3.39 -0.03 -1.90
C ALA A 91 -3.63 -0.61 -0.50
N PHE A 92 -3.15 -1.83 -0.22
CA PHE A 92 -3.43 -2.49 1.06
C PHE A 92 -2.73 -1.80 2.26
N PRO A 93 -1.42 -1.50 2.22
CA PRO A 93 -0.78 -0.67 3.24
C PRO A 93 -1.39 0.74 3.33
N ALA A 94 -1.75 1.35 2.19
CA ALA A 94 -2.37 2.68 2.18
C ALA A 94 -3.71 2.72 2.95
N LYS A 95 -4.55 1.69 2.82
CA LYS A 95 -5.80 1.57 3.61
C LYS A 95 -5.53 1.54 5.12
N TYR A 96 -4.46 0.89 5.54
CA TYR A 96 -4.12 0.82 6.96
C TYR A 96 -3.86 2.21 7.56
N THR A 97 -3.34 3.16 6.76
CA THR A 97 -3.15 4.55 7.23
C THR A 97 -4.47 5.26 7.57
N LEU A 98 -5.62 4.75 7.09
CA LEU A 98 -6.95 5.25 7.47
C LEU A 98 -7.35 4.83 8.90
N CYS A 99 -6.60 3.92 9.56
CA CYS A 99 -6.83 3.59 10.98
C CYS A 99 -6.56 4.79 11.91
N ASN A 100 -5.78 5.78 11.47
CA ASN A 100 -5.46 6.95 12.28
C ASN A 100 -6.46 8.10 12.02
N PRO A 101 -7.48 8.29 12.88
CA PRO A 101 -8.55 9.28 12.66
C PRO A 101 -8.02 10.71 12.61
N ARG A 102 -6.90 11.01 13.30
CA ARG A 102 -6.29 12.34 13.32
C ARG A 102 -5.77 12.77 11.95
N THR A 103 -5.37 11.82 11.12
CA THR A 103 -4.79 12.08 9.79
C THR A 103 -5.82 12.11 8.67
N ILE A 104 -7.09 11.89 8.99
CA ILE A 104 -8.19 11.94 8.02
C ILE A 104 -8.63 13.40 7.81
N MET A 105 -8.68 14.17 8.89
CA MET A 105 -8.96 15.60 8.86
C MET A 105 -7.79 16.34 8.21
N GLY A 106 -8.03 17.00 7.08
CA GLY A 106 -7.01 17.68 6.28
C GLY A 106 -6.47 16.87 5.09
N GLU A 107 -6.81 15.59 4.97
CA GLU A 107 -6.38 14.72 3.85
C GLU A 107 -7.54 14.18 3.01
N THR A 108 -8.64 14.93 2.91
CA THR A 108 -9.85 14.56 2.15
C THR A 108 -9.53 14.04 0.74
N ILE A 109 -8.58 14.69 0.04
CA ILE A 109 -8.14 14.29 -1.30
C ILE A 109 -7.47 12.92 -1.27
N GLY A 110 -6.59 12.67 -0.30
CA GLY A 110 -5.91 11.38 -0.14
C GLY A 110 -6.89 10.25 0.17
N VAL A 111 -7.88 10.50 1.05
CA VAL A 111 -8.93 9.53 1.36
C VAL A 111 -9.78 9.22 0.13
N LEU A 112 -10.16 10.25 -0.64
CA LEU A 112 -10.91 10.06 -1.89
C LEU A 112 -10.11 9.25 -2.92
N ALA A 113 -8.81 9.50 -3.03
CA ALA A 113 -7.93 8.75 -3.93
C ALA A 113 -7.81 7.26 -3.51
N VAL A 114 -7.71 6.97 -2.21
CA VAL A 114 -7.72 5.60 -1.69
C VAL A 114 -9.07 4.91 -1.95
N LEU A 115 -10.18 5.62 -1.78
CA LEU A 115 -11.52 5.09 -2.08
C LEU A 115 -11.72 4.80 -3.57
N LEU A 116 -11.28 5.71 -4.44
CA LEU A 116 -11.34 5.52 -5.89
C LEU A 116 -10.47 4.33 -6.32
N THR A 117 -9.26 4.23 -5.77
CA THR A 117 -8.36 3.10 -5.99
C THR A 117 -9.02 1.80 -5.59
N GLU A 118 -9.65 1.75 -4.41
CA GLU A 118 -10.28 0.54 -3.90
C GLU A 118 -11.42 0.07 -4.82
N LEU A 119 -12.40 0.95 -5.05
CA LEU A 119 -13.57 0.62 -5.84
C LEU A 119 -13.19 0.26 -7.28
N GLY A 120 -12.24 1.00 -7.84
CA GLY A 120 -11.74 0.76 -9.18
C GLY A 120 -10.92 -0.54 -9.28
N THR A 121 -10.15 -0.91 -8.25
CA THR A 121 -9.44 -2.20 -8.20
C THR A 121 -10.42 -3.37 -8.10
N CYS A 122 -11.46 -3.27 -7.26
CA CYS A 122 -12.53 -4.27 -7.20
C CYS A 122 -13.24 -4.41 -8.56
N ALA A 123 -13.58 -3.29 -9.21
CA ALA A 123 -14.20 -3.30 -10.52
C ALA A 123 -13.30 -3.93 -11.58
N ALA A 124 -12.01 -3.58 -11.60
CA ALA A 124 -11.03 -4.12 -12.53
C ALA A 124 -10.82 -5.63 -12.34
N LEU A 125 -10.71 -6.11 -11.09
CA LEU A 125 -10.58 -7.54 -10.78
C LEU A 125 -11.84 -8.33 -11.17
N LEU A 126 -13.03 -7.84 -10.81
CA LEU A 126 -14.30 -8.46 -11.21
C LEU A 126 -14.45 -8.50 -12.73
N TRP A 127 -14.10 -7.42 -13.42
CA TRP A 127 -14.14 -7.37 -14.88
C TRP A 127 -13.11 -8.34 -15.49
N THR A 128 -11.91 -8.41 -14.90
CA THR A 128 -10.83 -9.29 -15.36
C THR A 128 -11.26 -10.74 -15.34
N PHE A 129 -11.66 -11.23 -14.18
CA PHE A 129 -12.08 -12.62 -14.03
C PHE A 129 -13.48 -12.87 -14.61
N GLY A 130 -14.32 -11.85 -14.73
CA GLY A 130 -15.66 -11.95 -15.31
C GLY A 130 -15.61 -12.19 -16.82
N THR A 131 -14.89 -11.34 -17.54
CA THR A 131 -14.89 -11.36 -19.01
C THR A 131 -13.51 -11.21 -19.65
N LEU A 132 -12.61 -10.38 -19.12
CA LEU A 132 -11.35 -10.06 -19.83
C LEU A 132 -10.40 -11.24 -19.99
N VAL A 133 -10.40 -12.19 -19.06
CA VAL A 133 -9.64 -13.45 -19.19
C VAL A 133 -9.98 -14.22 -20.48
N HIS A 134 -11.16 -13.98 -21.06
CA HIS A 134 -11.56 -14.56 -22.34
C HIS A 134 -11.44 -13.61 -23.52
N SER A 135 -11.66 -12.31 -23.32
CA SER A 135 -11.69 -11.35 -24.43
C SER A 135 -10.33 -10.77 -24.78
N LEU A 136 -9.38 -10.71 -23.83
CA LEU A 136 -8.06 -10.17 -24.11
C LEU A 136 -7.22 -11.13 -24.97
N PRO A 137 -6.38 -10.60 -25.87
CA PRO A 137 -5.45 -11.41 -26.64
C PRO A 137 -4.43 -12.07 -25.72
N ARG A 138 -3.93 -13.24 -26.09
CA ARG A 138 -2.93 -13.94 -25.26
C ARG A 138 -1.53 -13.35 -25.36
N LEU A 139 -1.21 -12.67 -26.47
CA LEU A 139 0.12 -12.09 -26.74
C LEU A 139 1.27 -13.09 -26.49
N GLY A 140 1.11 -14.33 -26.96
CA GLY A 140 2.11 -15.40 -26.76
C GLY A 140 2.19 -15.98 -25.35
N THR A 141 1.42 -15.47 -24.37
CA THR A 141 1.46 -15.96 -22.99
C THR A 141 0.61 -17.23 -22.77
N PRO A 142 1.04 -18.13 -21.88
CA PRO A 142 0.27 -19.31 -21.49
C PRO A 142 -0.94 -19.01 -20.60
N ASN A 143 -1.09 -17.76 -20.11
CA ASN A 143 -2.19 -17.32 -19.24
C ASN A 143 -2.36 -18.15 -17.97
N VAL A 144 -1.26 -18.29 -17.25
CA VAL A 144 -1.21 -18.95 -15.94
C VAL A 144 -0.96 -17.93 -14.84
N VAL A 145 -1.38 -18.24 -13.61
CA VAL A 145 -1.12 -17.40 -12.43
C VAL A 145 -0.62 -18.26 -11.29
N PHE A 146 0.09 -17.63 -10.35
CA PHE A 146 0.43 -18.24 -9.09
C PHE A 146 -0.76 -18.29 -8.12
N PHE A 147 -1.14 -19.50 -7.72
CA PHE A 147 -2.07 -19.76 -6.63
C PHE A 147 -1.57 -20.97 -5.83
N PHE A 148 -0.39 -20.84 -5.21
CA PHE A 148 0.40 -21.93 -4.59
C PHE A 148 0.85 -23.05 -5.54
N ALA A 149 0.32 -23.07 -6.76
CA ALA A 149 0.72 -23.92 -7.87
C ALA A 149 0.48 -23.16 -9.18
N ARG A 150 1.01 -23.71 -10.28
CA ARG A 150 0.78 -23.20 -11.63
C ARG A 150 -0.64 -23.53 -12.05
N VAL A 151 -1.51 -22.52 -12.09
CA VAL A 151 -2.92 -22.68 -12.45
C VAL A 151 -3.27 -21.83 -13.67
N SER A 152 -4.14 -22.37 -14.53
CA SER A 152 -4.66 -21.63 -15.69
C SER A 152 -5.69 -20.59 -15.26
N LEU A 153 -5.59 -19.37 -15.80
CA LEU A 153 -6.54 -18.28 -15.56
C LEU A 153 -7.96 -18.59 -16.03
N THR A 154 -8.12 -19.46 -17.03
CA THR A 154 -9.44 -19.89 -17.53
C THR A 154 -10.01 -21.08 -16.76
N GLY A 155 -9.26 -21.64 -15.80
CA GLY A 155 -9.64 -22.84 -15.04
C GLY A 155 -10.50 -22.56 -13.81
N TRP A 156 -10.47 -23.49 -12.85
CA TRP A 156 -11.26 -23.43 -11.62
C TRP A 156 -10.94 -22.21 -10.74
N VAL A 157 -9.69 -21.73 -10.78
CA VAL A 157 -9.22 -20.57 -10.00
C VAL A 157 -10.03 -19.31 -10.31
N ARG A 158 -10.54 -19.18 -11.55
CA ARG A 158 -11.39 -18.06 -11.96
C ARG A 158 -12.68 -18.00 -11.16
N TYR A 159 -13.36 -19.13 -11.00
CA TYR A 159 -14.63 -19.18 -10.28
C TYR A 159 -14.41 -18.92 -8.80
N LEU A 160 -13.34 -19.47 -8.22
CA LEU A 160 -12.95 -19.16 -6.86
C LEU A 160 -12.65 -17.67 -6.69
N ALA A 161 -11.86 -17.08 -7.60
CA ALA A 161 -11.55 -15.67 -7.61
C ALA A 161 -12.81 -14.81 -7.72
N LEU A 162 -13.76 -15.13 -8.60
CA LEU A 162 -15.03 -14.39 -8.73
C LEU A 162 -15.85 -14.39 -7.44
N VAL A 163 -15.96 -15.53 -6.76
CA VAL A 163 -16.66 -15.62 -5.46
C VAL A 163 -15.95 -14.75 -4.43
N TYR A 164 -14.62 -14.90 -4.30
CA TYR A 164 -13.81 -14.09 -3.39
C TYR A 164 -13.95 -12.59 -3.68
N LEU A 165 -13.82 -12.19 -4.94
CA LEU A 165 -13.86 -10.80 -5.38
C LEU A 165 -15.25 -10.17 -5.23
N THR A 166 -16.32 -10.96 -5.31
CA THR A 166 -17.68 -10.47 -5.05
C THR A 166 -17.87 -10.19 -3.56
N ILE A 167 -17.38 -11.08 -2.69
CA ILE A 167 -17.38 -10.84 -1.25
C ILE A 167 -16.53 -9.60 -0.93
N ASP A 168 -15.32 -9.53 -1.49
CA ASP A 168 -14.41 -8.40 -1.34
C ASP A 168 -15.06 -7.09 -1.80
N ALA A 169 -15.72 -7.06 -2.95
CA ALA A 169 -16.43 -5.88 -3.45
C ALA A 169 -17.57 -5.43 -2.53
N ILE A 170 -18.34 -6.37 -1.95
CA ILE A 170 -19.39 -6.05 -0.97
C ILE A 170 -18.75 -5.44 0.28
N THR A 171 -17.68 -6.05 0.80
CA THR A 171 -16.97 -5.52 1.99
C THR A 171 -16.35 -4.15 1.72
N SER A 172 -15.79 -3.95 0.52
CA SER A 172 -15.20 -2.69 0.07
C SER A 172 -16.25 -1.60 -0.05
N LEU A 173 -17.45 -1.92 -0.55
CA LEU A 173 -18.57 -0.97 -0.60
C LEU A 173 -19.05 -0.58 0.80
N MET A 174 -19.08 -1.53 1.75
CA MET A 174 -19.39 -1.23 3.15
C MET A 174 -18.33 -0.29 3.76
N VAL A 175 -17.04 -0.54 3.53
CA VAL A 175 -15.94 0.34 3.97
C VAL A 175 -16.06 1.72 3.33
N ALA A 176 -16.29 1.79 2.01
CA ALA A 176 -16.48 3.05 1.30
C ALA A 176 -17.64 3.86 1.87
N SER A 177 -18.78 3.21 2.19
CA SER A 177 -19.92 3.89 2.81
C SER A 177 -19.58 4.49 4.19
N ARG A 178 -18.74 3.82 4.98
CA ARG A 178 -18.26 4.33 6.28
C ARG A 178 -17.30 5.50 6.08
N MET A 179 -16.41 5.42 5.11
CA MET A 179 -15.46 6.49 4.81
C MET A 179 -16.17 7.74 4.26
N VAL A 180 -17.21 7.58 3.45
CA VAL A 180 -18.05 8.71 3.00
C VAL A 180 -18.71 9.40 4.20
N ARG A 181 -19.17 8.66 5.21
CA ARG A 181 -19.69 9.27 6.45
C ARG A 181 -18.61 10.04 7.20
N VAL A 182 -17.42 9.48 7.34
CA VAL A 182 -16.27 10.15 7.96
C VAL A 182 -15.91 11.44 7.20
N LEU A 183 -15.92 11.40 5.87
CA LEU A 183 -15.67 12.58 5.04
C LEU A 183 -16.76 13.64 5.19
N MET A 184 -18.03 13.25 5.35
CA MET A 184 -19.10 14.20 5.63
C MET A 184 -18.90 14.90 6.98
N ILE A 185 -18.48 14.18 8.02
CA ILE A 185 -18.13 14.76 9.34
C ILE A 185 -16.94 15.73 9.22
N ALA A 186 -15.90 15.33 8.47
CA ALA A 186 -14.75 16.20 8.22
C ALA A 186 -15.14 17.46 7.43
N TRP A 187 -16.05 17.31 6.45
CA TRP A 187 -16.54 18.41 5.65
C TRP A 187 -17.37 19.41 6.47
N THR A 188 -18.24 18.94 7.38
CA THR A 188 -19.03 19.84 8.25
C THR A 188 -18.14 20.62 9.22
N ALA A 189 -17.09 19.98 9.76
CA ALA A 189 -16.08 20.66 10.58
C ALA A 189 -15.32 21.75 9.78
N TYR A 190 -14.91 21.41 8.55
CA TYR A 190 -14.21 22.34 7.65
C TYR A 190 -15.11 23.52 7.23
N ALA A 191 -16.38 23.25 6.89
CA ALA A 191 -17.36 24.28 6.56
C ALA A 191 -17.64 25.25 7.73
N ALA A 192 -17.47 24.78 8.97
CA ALA A 192 -17.51 25.62 10.17
C ALA A 192 -16.21 26.41 10.42
N GLY A 193 -15.24 26.38 9.50
CA GLY A 193 -13.96 27.08 9.61
C GLY A 193 -12.95 26.44 10.57
N ARG A 194 -13.20 25.21 11.03
CA ARG A 194 -12.29 24.49 11.93
C ARG A 194 -11.37 23.58 11.12
N THR A 195 -10.06 23.70 11.36
CA THR A 195 -9.03 22.88 10.74
C THR A 195 -8.61 21.68 11.61
N GLU A 196 -8.96 21.70 12.89
CA GLU A 196 -8.68 20.63 13.84
C GLU A 196 -9.98 19.98 14.33
N PRO A 197 -10.03 18.64 14.41
CA PRO A 197 -11.19 17.94 14.91
C PRO A 197 -11.34 18.12 16.42
N SER A 198 -12.57 18.36 16.85
CA SER A 198 -12.92 18.29 18.27
C SER A 198 -12.78 16.85 18.80
N PRO A 199 -12.56 16.66 20.12
CA PRO A 199 -12.53 15.32 20.72
C PRO A 199 -13.79 14.49 20.41
N VAL A 200 -14.96 15.14 20.31
CA VAL A 200 -16.23 14.48 19.98
C VAL A 200 -16.23 13.95 18.55
N GLU A 201 -15.74 14.73 17.58
CA GLU A 201 -15.63 14.30 16.19
C GLU A 201 -14.60 13.17 16.03
N LEU A 202 -13.50 13.20 16.79
CA LEU A 202 -12.52 12.11 16.81
C LEU A 202 -13.13 10.80 17.32
N ASP A 203 -13.94 10.88 18.38
CA ASP A 203 -14.63 9.71 18.93
C ASP A 203 -15.69 9.17 17.95
N GLU A 204 -16.44 10.05 17.28
CA GLU A 204 -17.43 9.66 16.27
C GLU A 204 -16.78 8.99 15.05
N ILE A 205 -15.66 9.54 14.56
CA ILE A 205 -14.87 8.95 13.48
C ILE A 205 -14.33 7.59 13.90
N SER A 206 -13.72 7.50 15.09
CA SER A 206 -13.19 6.25 15.64
C SER A 206 -14.28 5.17 15.78
N ALA A 207 -15.45 5.55 16.31
CA ALA A 207 -16.61 4.66 16.45
C ALA A 207 -17.18 4.20 15.10
N THR A 208 -17.04 5.01 14.05
CA THR A 208 -17.46 4.67 12.69
C THR A 208 -16.49 3.69 12.03
N ILE A 209 -15.18 3.87 12.25
CA ILE A 209 -14.13 3.04 11.65
C ILE A 209 -14.09 1.66 12.31
N LYS A 210 -14.21 1.55 13.65
CA LYS A 210 -14.20 0.29 14.42
C LYS A 210 -12.95 -0.60 14.24
N TRP A 211 -11.85 -0.08 13.70
CA TRP A 211 -10.68 -0.91 13.35
C TRP A 211 -9.69 -1.13 14.49
N LYS A 212 -9.81 -0.36 15.59
CA LYS A 212 -8.86 -0.42 16.70
C LYS A 212 -8.82 -1.78 17.42
N SER A 213 -9.92 -2.56 17.39
CA SER A 213 -9.94 -3.90 17.98
C SER A 213 -9.14 -4.93 17.16
N GLU A 214 -8.89 -4.67 15.88
CA GLU A 214 -8.30 -5.61 14.93
C GLU A 214 -6.88 -5.22 14.51
N GLU A 215 -6.29 -4.21 15.15
CA GLU A 215 -5.02 -3.58 14.72
C GLU A 215 -3.90 -4.61 14.52
N PHE A 216 -3.72 -5.52 15.47
CA PHE A 216 -2.73 -6.59 15.40
C PHE A 216 -2.96 -7.55 14.23
N PHE A 217 -4.21 -7.97 14.02
CA PHE A 217 -4.56 -8.88 12.92
C PHE A 217 -4.34 -8.19 11.57
N LEU A 218 -4.74 -6.92 11.45
CA LEU A 218 -4.51 -6.11 10.27
C LEU A 218 -3.01 -5.95 9.97
N THR A 219 -2.17 -5.73 10.99
CA THR A 219 -0.71 -5.62 10.79
C THR A 219 -0.13 -6.91 10.21
N ILE A 220 -0.50 -8.07 10.76
CA ILE A 220 -0.05 -9.37 10.23
C ILE A 220 -0.55 -9.56 8.81
N GLN A 221 -1.82 -9.25 8.56
CA GLN A 221 -2.42 -9.39 7.24
C GLN A 221 -1.70 -8.54 6.19
N VAL A 222 -1.31 -7.30 6.53
CA VAL A 222 -0.56 -6.42 5.63
C VAL A 222 0.76 -7.06 5.20
N TRP A 223 1.54 -7.62 6.14
CA TRP A 223 2.79 -8.30 5.82
C TRP A 223 2.58 -9.54 4.95
N VAL A 224 1.60 -10.37 5.30
CA VAL A 224 1.28 -11.59 4.55
C VAL A 224 0.86 -11.25 3.13
N VAL A 225 -0.04 -10.28 2.95
CA VAL A 225 -0.50 -9.82 1.63
C VAL A 225 0.66 -9.26 0.83
N TRP A 226 1.50 -8.41 1.41
CA TRP A 226 2.64 -7.82 0.71
C TRP A 226 3.62 -8.88 0.19
N VAL A 227 4.04 -9.83 1.04
CA VAL A 227 4.93 -10.93 0.63
C VAL A 227 4.25 -11.81 -0.42
N PHE A 228 2.99 -12.17 -0.21
CA PHE A 228 2.23 -13.01 -1.13
C PHE A 228 2.08 -12.34 -2.50
N THR A 229 1.84 -11.04 -2.55
CA THR A 229 1.74 -10.26 -3.79
C THR A 229 3.06 -10.25 -4.56
N ILE A 230 4.20 -10.03 -3.88
CA ILE A 230 5.52 -10.09 -4.53
C ILE A 230 5.74 -11.46 -5.16
N VAL A 231 5.55 -12.53 -4.39
CA VAL A 231 5.70 -13.91 -4.88
C VAL A 231 4.76 -14.17 -6.06
N THR A 232 3.50 -13.75 -5.94
CA THR A 232 2.51 -13.94 -7.00
C THR A 232 2.92 -13.25 -8.29
N VAL A 233 3.40 -12.00 -8.22
CA VAL A 233 3.85 -11.24 -9.40
C VAL A 233 5.07 -11.88 -10.04
N GLU A 234 6.15 -12.11 -9.26
CA GLU A 234 7.41 -12.63 -9.80
C GLU A 234 7.24 -14.02 -10.42
N VAL A 235 6.50 -14.91 -9.76
CA VAL A 235 6.26 -16.26 -10.26
C VAL A 235 5.33 -16.25 -11.47
N THR A 236 4.33 -15.37 -11.51
CA THR A 236 3.43 -15.22 -12.66
C THR A 236 4.20 -14.71 -13.88
N LEU A 237 5.08 -13.72 -13.73
CA LEU A 237 5.93 -13.24 -14.81
C LEU A 237 6.82 -14.37 -15.36
N TYR A 238 7.49 -15.09 -14.46
CA TYR A 238 8.35 -16.21 -14.82
C TYR A 238 7.61 -17.32 -15.58
N TRP A 239 6.44 -17.75 -15.08
CA TRP A 239 5.66 -18.83 -15.70
C TRP A 239 4.96 -18.46 -17.01
N ASN A 240 4.80 -17.16 -17.27
CA ASN A 240 4.28 -16.68 -18.55
C ASN A 240 5.36 -16.30 -19.55
N HIS A 241 6.64 -16.46 -19.20
CA HIS A 241 7.78 -16.06 -20.03
C HIS A 241 7.72 -14.59 -20.48
N LEU A 242 7.06 -13.75 -19.67
CA LEU A 242 7.05 -12.32 -19.89
C LEU A 242 8.47 -11.80 -19.69
N THR A 243 9.01 -11.08 -20.68
CA THR A 243 10.33 -10.47 -20.60
C THR A 243 10.16 -8.99 -20.27
N PRO A 244 10.01 -8.62 -18.98
CA PRO A 244 9.85 -7.23 -18.61
C PRO A 244 11.07 -6.42 -19.03
N VAL A 245 10.85 -5.16 -19.41
CA VAL A 245 11.93 -4.24 -19.75
C VAL A 245 12.83 -4.06 -18.51
N MET A 246 14.13 -4.34 -18.67
CA MET A 246 15.14 -4.29 -17.60
C MET A 246 15.93 -2.98 -17.56
N ASP A 247 15.63 -2.05 -18.48
CA ASP A 247 16.34 -0.78 -18.57
C ASP A 247 15.76 0.27 -17.63
N LEU A 248 16.52 0.61 -16.58
CA LEU A 248 16.18 1.66 -15.63
C LEU A 248 16.40 3.08 -16.18
N ARG A 249 16.89 3.24 -17.42
CA ARG A 249 17.13 4.56 -18.02
C ARG A 249 15.86 5.22 -18.53
N SER A 250 14.80 4.45 -18.78
CA SER A 250 13.53 5.03 -19.21
C SER A 250 12.84 5.76 -18.05
N PRO A 251 12.24 6.94 -18.27
CA PRO A 251 11.55 7.68 -17.22
C PRO A 251 10.45 6.87 -16.52
N GLY A 252 9.71 6.04 -17.28
CA GLY A 252 8.66 5.16 -16.75
C GLY A 252 9.16 4.16 -15.71
N GLN A 253 10.45 3.77 -15.76
CA GLN A 253 11.06 2.88 -14.78
C GLN A 253 11.83 3.62 -13.68
N LEU A 254 12.53 4.68 -14.04
CA LEU A 254 13.36 5.42 -13.10
C LEU A 254 12.52 6.13 -12.03
N ILE A 255 11.40 6.74 -12.43
CA ILE A 255 10.56 7.53 -11.52
C ILE A 255 9.99 6.66 -10.39
N PRO A 256 9.31 5.52 -10.65
CA PRO A 256 8.82 4.65 -9.58
C PRO A 256 9.93 4.13 -8.69
N PHE A 257 11.07 3.74 -9.27
CA PHE A 257 12.21 3.21 -8.52
C PHE A 257 12.78 4.24 -7.53
N VAL A 258 13.07 5.45 -8.01
CA VAL A 258 13.60 6.54 -7.17
C VAL A 258 12.56 6.95 -6.12
N THR A 259 11.29 7.03 -6.49
CA THR A 259 10.21 7.36 -5.54
C THR A 259 10.12 6.33 -4.42
N GLY A 260 10.22 5.03 -4.74
CA GLY A 260 10.24 3.97 -3.75
C GLY A 260 11.45 4.01 -2.83
N LEU A 261 12.63 4.32 -3.35
CA LEU A 261 13.83 4.48 -2.55
C LEU A 261 13.72 5.67 -1.57
N ILE A 262 13.23 6.82 -2.05
CA ILE A 262 13.04 8.02 -1.21
C ILE A 262 12.05 7.72 -0.09
N LEU A 263 10.91 7.10 -0.40
CA LEU A 263 9.90 6.75 0.60
C LEU A 263 10.45 5.75 1.64
N LEU A 264 11.28 4.79 1.20
CA LEU A 264 11.93 3.87 2.13
C LEU A 264 12.86 4.61 3.09
N ILE A 265 13.71 5.51 2.58
CA ILE A 265 14.63 6.31 3.40
C ILE A 265 13.86 7.20 4.40
N ASP A 266 12.77 7.83 3.95
CA ASP A 266 11.95 8.65 4.83
C ASP A 266 11.28 7.81 5.92
N SER A 267 10.69 6.66 5.57
CA SER A 267 10.07 5.74 6.53
C SER A 267 11.07 5.22 7.57
N LEU A 268 12.29 4.88 7.17
CA LEU A 268 13.37 4.48 8.08
C LEU A 268 13.78 5.63 9.00
N SER A 269 13.79 6.86 8.49
CA SER A 269 14.08 8.05 9.29
C SER A 269 12.99 8.31 10.33
N VAL A 270 11.72 8.10 9.99
CA VAL A 270 10.60 8.22 10.95
C VAL A 270 10.66 7.15 12.02
N VAL A 271 10.82 5.88 11.62
CA VAL A 271 10.95 4.75 12.56
C VAL A 271 12.16 4.96 13.47
N SER A 272 13.33 5.27 12.91
CA SER A 272 14.54 5.47 13.72
C SER A 272 14.35 6.58 14.77
N ARG A 273 13.74 7.73 14.41
CA ARG A 273 13.42 8.80 15.38
C ARG A 273 12.48 8.38 16.48
N ALA A 274 11.52 7.48 16.21
CA ALA A 274 10.60 6.96 17.23
C ALA A 274 11.30 6.02 18.23
N TYR A 275 12.23 5.19 17.75
CA TYR A 275 12.91 4.18 18.59
C TYR A 275 14.20 4.68 19.26
N LEU A 276 14.96 5.59 18.64
CA LEU A 276 16.23 6.12 19.19
C LEU A 276 16.09 6.67 20.63
N PRO A 277 15.08 7.48 20.98
CA PRO A 277 14.89 7.99 22.34
C PRO A 277 14.55 6.89 23.36
N ARG A 278 13.90 5.80 22.92
CA ARG A 278 13.59 4.65 23.78
C ARG A 278 14.86 3.86 24.09
N TYR A 279 15.69 3.60 23.09
CA TYR A 279 17.00 2.97 23.28
C TYR A 279 17.97 3.85 24.08
N ALA A 280 18.02 5.16 23.83
CA ALA A 280 18.86 6.09 24.59
C ALA A 280 18.45 6.20 26.07
N ARG A 281 17.15 6.11 26.38
CA ARG A 281 16.65 6.02 27.77
C ARG A 281 16.95 4.67 28.42
N ALA A 282 16.77 3.57 27.69
CA ALA A 282 17.11 2.23 28.18
C ALA A 282 18.61 2.09 28.46
N TRP A 283 19.47 2.73 27.66
CA TRP A 283 20.92 2.71 27.87
C TRP A 283 21.37 3.59 29.05
N LYS A 284 20.62 4.64 29.39
CA LYS A 284 20.95 5.55 30.50
C LYS A 284 20.57 5.03 31.91
N LEU A 285 19.94 3.86 32.04
CA LEU A 285 19.50 3.31 33.33
C LEU A 285 19.84 1.82 33.44
N PRO A 286 21.02 1.49 34.00
CA PRO A 286 21.03 0.87 35.33
C PRO A 286 22.06 1.42 36.35
N GLY A 287 22.97 2.32 35.97
CA GLY A 287 24.09 2.70 36.85
C GLY A 287 23.90 3.98 37.69
N VAL A 288 23.14 4.96 37.21
CA VAL A 288 23.16 6.33 37.79
C VAL A 288 22.08 6.55 38.86
N MET A 289 20.98 5.79 38.84
CA MET A 289 19.98 5.84 39.92
C MET A 289 20.42 5.08 41.18
N ALA A 290 21.37 4.15 41.09
CA ALA A 290 21.89 3.44 42.25
C ALA A 290 22.74 4.35 43.16
N GLN A 291 23.42 5.35 42.59
CA GLN A 291 24.26 6.28 43.36
C GLN A 291 23.48 7.41 44.06
N LEU A 292 22.20 7.63 43.72
CA LEU A 292 21.36 8.64 44.39
C LEU A 292 20.58 8.09 45.59
N LYS A 293 20.62 6.77 45.83
CA LYS A 293 19.96 6.12 46.99
C LYS A 293 20.93 5.83 48.15
N GLU A 294 22.22 6.12 47.97
CA GLU A 294 23.29 5.88 48.95
C GLU A 294 23.87 7.18 49.56
N LYS A 295 23.10 8.29 49.58
CA LYS A 295 23.44 9.40 50.48
C LYS A 295 22.80 9.12 51.85
N PRO A 296 23.58 8.75 52.87
CA PRO A 296 23.05 8.61 54.22
C PRO A 296 22.52 9.96 54.70
N GLN A 297 21.29 9.94 55.23
CA GLN A 297 20.82 10.96 56.17
C GLN A 297 21.81 10.95 57.34
N LEU A 298 22.63 11.99 57.44
CA LEU A 298 23.35 12.32 58.65
C LEU A 298 22.70 13.58 59.23
N GLU A 299 22.20 13.36 60.44
CA GLU A 299 21.66 14.29 61.42
C GLU A 299 22.61 15.45 61.70
N ASP A 300 22.04 16.63 61.95
CA ASP A 300 22.24 17.47 63.15
C ASP A 300 21.44 18.77 62.92
N GLU A 301 20.32 19.00 63.60
CA GLU A 301 20.23 19.49 64.99
C GLU A 301 21.14 20.70 65.28
N SER A 302 20.52 21.88 65.28
CA SER A 302 20.70 23.00 66.24
C SER A 302 19.94 24.21 65.68
N GLU A 303 18.80 24.56 66.28
CA GLU A 303 18.70 25.63 67.28
C GLU A 303 19.26 26.97 66.78
N VAL A 304 18.40 27.99 66.68
CA VAL A 304 18.37 29.12 67.60
C VAL A 304 17.38 30.17 67.05
N THR A 305 16.31 30.31 67.82
CA THR A 305 15.43 31.47 67.97
C THR A 305 16.20 32.80 68.06
N VAL A 306 15.73 33.83 67.34
CA VAL A 306 15.33 35.18 67.82
C VAL A 306 14.83 35.99 66.62
#